data_AF-A0A183J738-F1
#
_entry.id   AF-A0A183J738-F1
#
_cell.length_a   1.000
_cell.length_b   1.000
_cell.length_c   1.000
_cell.angle_alpha   90.00
_cell.angle_beta   90.00
_cell.angle_gamma   90.00
#
_symmetry.space_group_name_H-M   'P 1'
#
loop_
_entity.id
_entity.type
_entity.pdbx_description
1 polymer ?
#
loop_
_entity_poly.entity_id
_entity_poly.type
_entity_poly.pdbx_seq_one_letter_code
_entity_poly.pdbx_strand_id
1 'polypeptide(L)'
;MKSERLTVAEQMKFCALLKNVPASSVDSEVESFLERSGLSSKGCEFFENLSGEFYVLTQIAVSHAIGLLFSGGMQRKLSIMFAFIGQSKTVVLDEPTAGVDPYFRRSIWKLILEQRTGRTVILSTHFMDEADFLGDRIAIISDGKLQCAGSSSFLKKRFSPGFYLTCVNALPVIENEAEPSPICASQKASAMKRNDNLIRFVFEHLPQSSVTEAFGQEIRFLIPTDDLRSLRDFFVDFDSKLRQLGVITYGLSESSLEEVASACYLNCSPSVIWT
;
A
#
# COMPACT_ATOMS: atom_id res chain seq x y z
N MET A 1 -15.79 43.94 -0.36
CA MET A 1 -16.74 42.84 -0.15
C MET A 1 -16.05 41.77 0.67
N LYS A 2 -16.39 41.63 1.96
CA LYS A 2 -15.88 40.55 2.80
C LYS A 2 -16.47 39.24 2.26
N SER A 3 -15.63 38.33 1.77
CA SER A 3 -16.05 36.97 1.44
C SER A 3 -16.50 36.32 2.75
N GLU A 4 -17.81 36.18 2.95
CA GLU A 4 -18.38 35.36 4.02
C GLU A 4 -17.94 33.91 3.76
N ARG A 5 -17.00 33.44 4.58
CA ARG A 5 -16.44 32.10 4.44
C ARG A 5 -17.38 31.12 5.12
N LEU A 6 -18.11 30.35 4.31
CA LEU A 6 -18.98 29.27 4.78
C LEU A 6 -18.18 28.28 5.65
N THR A 7 -18.82 27.82 6.71
CA THR A 7 -18.32 26.75 7.57
C THR A 7 -18.38 25.40 6.85
N VAL A 8 -17.65 24.39 7.33
CA VAL A 8 -17.69 23.04 6.73
C VAL A 8 -19.10 22.47 6.72
N ALA A 9 -19.89 22.66 7.79
CA ALA A 9 -21.26 22.19 7.82
C ALA A 9 -22.13 22.91 6.78
N GLU A 10 -22.01 24.23 6.65
CA GLU A 10 -22.75 24.99 5.63
C GLU A 10 -22.36 24.59 4.21
N GLN A 11 -21.07 24.36 3.95
CA GLN A 11 -20.60 23.82 2.68
C GLN A 11 -21.20 22.44 2.41
N MET A 12 -21.26 21.56 3.41
CA MET A 12 -21.82 20.20 3.24
C MET A 12 -23.31 20.26 2.97
N LYS A 13 -24.06 21.08 3.71
CA LYS A 13 -25.49 21.33 3.46
C LYS A 13 -25.72 21.86 2.04
N PHE A 14 -24.91 22.83 1.61
CA PHE A 14 -24.98 23.37 0.27
C PHE A 14 -24.73 22.30 -0.81
N CYS A 15 -23.69 21.49 -0.67
CA CYS A 15 -23.41 20.38 -1.59
C CYS A 15 -24.50 19.30 -1.56
N ALA A 16 -25.09 18.98 -0.41
CA ALA A 16 -26.20 18.04 -0.29
C ALA A 16 -27.44 18.55 -1.03
N LEU A 17 -27.79 19.82 -0.83
CA LEU A 17 -28.91 20.45 -1.52
C LEU A 17 -28.69 20.49 -3.04
N LEU A 18 -27.48 20.80 -3.51
CA LEU A 18 -27.12 20.73 -4.93
C LEU A 18 -27.27 19.32 -5.51
N LYS A 19 -27.08 18.27 -4.70
CA LYS A 19 -27.28 16.88 -5.08
C LYS A 19 -28.72 16.39 -4.89
N ASN A 20 -29.68 17.31 -4.72
CA ASN A 20 -31.11 17.04 -4.55
C ASN A 20 -31.46 16.22 -3.29
N VAL A 21 -30.66 16.34 -2.22
CA VAL A 21 -31.07 15.81 -0.92
C VAL A 21 -32.24 16.65 -0.39
N PRO A 22 -33.34 16.04 0.06
CA PRO A 22 -34.48 16.76 0.62
C PRO A 22 -34.06 17.63 1.81
N ALA A 23 -34.49 18.90 1.84
CA ALA A 23 -34.14 19.83 2.92
C ALA A 23 -34.48 19.31 4.32
N SER A 24 -35.51 18.45 4.44
CA SER A 24 -35.90 17.79 5.69
C SER A 24 -34.88 16.75 6.20
N SER A 25 -34.06 16.18 5.33
CA SER A 25 -33.07 15.15 5.66
C SER A 25 -31.62 15.62 5.59
N VAL A 26 -31.36 16.80 5.01
CA VAL A 26 -30.00 17.33 4.83
C VAL A 26 -29.24 17.42 6.15
N ASP A 27 -29.86 17.96 7.20
CA ASP A 27 -29.18 18.14 8.49
C ASP A 27 -28.77 16.80 9.11
N SER A 28 -29.68 15.81 9.09
CA SER A 28 -29.41 14.46 9.60
C SER A 28 -28.34 13.74 8.78
N GLU A 29 -28.32 13.91 7.46
CA GLU A 29 -27.29 13.31 6.61
C GLU A 29 -25.91 13.93 6.86
N VAL A 30 -25.84 15.26 6.94
CA VAL A 30 -24.58 15.98 7.23
C VAL A 30 -24.02 15.58 8.59
N GLU A 31 -24.86 15.51 9.62
CA GLU A 31 -24.45 15.09 10.97
C GLU A 31 -23.94 13.65 10.98
N SER A 32 -24.67 12.72 10.34
CA SER A 32 -24.24 11.33 10.20
C SER A 32 -22.89 11.20 9.47
N PHE A 33 -22.66 11.98 8.42
CA PHE A 33 -21.39 11.98 7.69
C PHE A 33 -20.24 12.55 8.53
N LEU A 34 -20.48 13.63 9.29
CA LEU A 34 -19.48 14.21 10.19
C LEU A 34 -19.10 13.23 11.31
N GLU A 35 -20.08 12.51 11.88
CA GLU A 35 -19.84 11.45 12.87
C GLU A 35 -18.98 10.32 12.31
N ARG A 36 -19.36 9.75 11.16
CA ARG A 36 -18.64 8.63 10.55
C ARG A 36 -17.22 9.00 10.14
N SER A 37 -16.98 10.26 9.81
CA SER A 37 -15.64 10.73 9.47
C SER A 37 -14.70 10.90 10.67
N GLY A 38 -15.20 10.77 11.90
CA GLY A 38 -14.44 11.07 13.12
C GLY A 38 -14.19 12.57 13.32
N LEU A 39 -14.97 13.42 12.64
CA LEU A 39 -14.91 14.88 12.76
C LEU A 39 -16.05 15.46 13.61
N SER A 40 -16.87 14.59 14.22
CA SER A 40 -17.88 14.97 15.22
C SER A 40 -17.26 15.20 16.60
N SER A 41 -18.01 15.86 17.48
CA SER A 41 -17.65 16.25 18.86
C SER A 41 -17.11 15.11 19.74
N LYS A 42 -17.35 13.84 19.38
CA LYS A 42 -16.87 12.64 20.09
C LYS A 42 -15.71 11.89 19.42
N GLY A 43 -15.31 12.27 18.20
CA GLY A 43 -14.37 11.52 17.36
C GLY A 43 -12.92 12.00 17.36
N CYS A 44 -12.63 13.14 18.00
CA CYS A 44 -11.30 13.75 18.03
C CYS A 44 -10.39 13.26 19.19
N GLU A 45 -10.66 12.09 19.78
CA GLU A 45 -9.82 11.54 20.87
C GLU A 45 -8.48 10.93 20.38
N PHE A 46 -8.18 10.91 19.07
CA PHE A 46 -7.12 10.03 18.54
C PHE A 46 -5.79 10.70 18.12
N PHE A 47 -5.57 11.98 18.38
CA PHE A 47 -4.27 12.65 18.14
C PHE A 47 -3.60 13.05 19.46
N GLU A 48 -3.36 12.09 20.35
CA GLU A 48 -2.75 12.35 21.66
C GLU A 48 -1.20 12.40 21.67
N ASN A 49 -0.50 12.07 20.59
CA ASN A 49 0.96 11.93 20.66
C ASN A 49 1.69 12.63 19.51
N LEU A 50 1.85 13.94 19.57
CA LEU A 50 3.00 14.67 19.04
C LEU A 50 3.03 16.10 19.62
N SER A 51 4.00 16.33 20.51
CA SER A 51 4.43 17.64 21.05
C SER A 51 3.29 18.55 21.55
N GLY A 52 3.02 18.46 22.85
CA GLY A 52 2.18 19.41 23.56
C GLY A 52 2.67 20.84 23.34
N GLU A 53 1.80 21.65 22.71
CA GLU A 53 1.60 23.08 22.97
C GLU A 53 0.61 23.75 21.99
N PHE A 54 -0.03 23.02 21.07
CA PHE A 54 -0.96 23.65 20.11
C PHE A 54 -2.26 22.88 19.84
N TYR A 55 -2.99 22.40 20.85
CA TYR A 55 -4.30 21.77 20.60
C TYR A 55 -5.25 21.93 21.80
N VAL A 56 -5.90 23.09 21.93
CA VAL A 56 -6.94 23.34 22.96
C VAL A 56 -8.29 23.75 22.35
N LEU A 57 -8.49 23.68 21.03
CA LEU A 57 -9.76 24.10 20.41
C LEU A 57 -10.40 23.07 19.46
N THR A 58 -10.35 21.79 19.80
CA THR A 58 -10.97 20.71 19.00
C THR A 58 -12.07 19.97 19.73
N GLN A 59 -13.07 20.71 20.23
CA GLN A 59 -14.32 20.12 20.74
C GLN A 59 -15.60 20.77 20.16
N ILE A 60 -15.51 21.97 19.56
CA ILE A 60 -16.70 22.75 19.12
C ILE A 60 -16.64 23.19 17.64
N ALA A 61 -15.48 23.06 16.99
CA ALA A 61 -15.16 23.91 15.85
C ALA A 61 -15.06 23.23 14.48
N VAL A 62 -15.40 21.95 14.23
CA VAL A 62 -15.34 21.45 12.84
C VAL A 62 -16.54 21.91 12.02
N SER A 63 -17.76 21.69 12.53
CA SER A 63 -19.00 22.18 11.89
C SER A 63 -19.00 23.70 11.72
N HIS A 64 -18.33 24.44 12.61
CA HIS A 64 -18.24 25.90 12.62
C HIS A 64 -16.88 26.43 12.14
N ALA A 65 -15.94 25.58 11.74
CA ALA A 65 -14.66 26.02 11.21
C ALA A 65 -14.79 26.39 9.75
N ILE A 66 -14.01 27.39 9.39
CA ILE A 66 -13.70 27.70 8.00
C ILE A 66 -12.74 26.63 7.49
N GLY A 67 -13.03 26.06 6.31
CA GLY A 67 -12.24 24.97 5.69
C GLY A 67 -10.72 25.22 5.58
N LEU A 68 -10.28 26.48 5.65
CA LEU A 68 -8.88 26.91 5.61
C LEU A 68 -8.08 26.66 6.89
N LEU A 69 -8.74 26.34 8.01
CA LEU A 69 -8.09 26.06 9.30
C LEU A 69 -7.62 24.60 9.43
N PHE A 70 -7.92 23.77 8.44
CA PHE A 70 -7.57 22.36 8.42
C PHE A 70 -6.20 22.10 7.79
N SER A 71 -5.49 21.10 8.31
CA SER A 71 -4.30 20.57 7.63
C SER A 71 -4.66 20.06 6.22
N GLY A 72 -3.70 20.02 5.31
CA GLY A 72 -3.95 19.56 3.93
C GLY A 72 -4.61 18.18 3.87
N GLY A 73 -4.21 17.26 4.76
CA GLY A 73 -4.83 15.94 4.89
C GLY A 73 -6.31 16.01 5.30
N MET A 74 -6.65 16.86 6.26
CA MET A 74 -8.05 17.06 6.68
C MET A 74 -8.89 17.72 5.58
N GLN A 75 -8.34 18.68 4.84
CA GLN A 75 -9.03 19.28 3.67
C GLN A 75 -9.31 18.23 2.59
N ARG A 76 -8.35 17.32 2.34
CA ARG A 76 -8.50 16.22 1.38
C ARG A 76 -9.58 15.23 1.83
N LYS A 77 -9.60 14.87 3.11
CA LYS A 77 -10.65 14.03 3.70
C LYS A 77 -12.03 14.66 3.55
N LEU A 78 -12.16 15.96 3.82
CA LEU A 78 -13.41 16.70 3.60
C LEU A 78 -13.82 16.70 2.12
N SER A 79 -12.88 16.93 1.19
CA SER A 79 -13.14 16.86 -0.26
C SER A 79 -13.74 15.51 -0.67
N ILE A 80 -13.21 14.40 -0.15
CA ILE A 80 -13.76 13.06 -0.39
C ILE A 80 -15.17 12.93 0.20
N MET A 81 -15.43 13.48 1.39
CA MET A 81 -16.76 13.48 2.00
C MET A 81 -17.79 14.24 1.14
N PHE A 82 -17.41 15.40 0.58
CA PHE A 82 -18.25 16.13 -0.36
C PHE A 82 -18.56 15.31 -1.62
N ALA A 83 -17.66 14.43 -2.05
CA ALA A 83 -17.91 13.53 -3.17
C ALA A 83 -18.99 12.47 -2.82
N PHE A 84 -19.02 11.98 -1.59
CA PHE A 84 -19.97 10.95 -1.14
C PHE A 84 -21.34 11.47 -0.66
N ILE A 85 -21.43 12.73 -0.25
CA ILE A 85 -22.69 13.30 0.24
C ILE A 85 -23.80 13.20 -0.82
N GLY A 86 -25.06 13.07 -0.38
CA GLY A 86 -26.22 12.97 -1.25
C GLY A 86 -26.36 11.62 -1.95
N GLN A 87 -25.89 10.55 -1.30
CA GLN A 87 -26.00 9.16 -1.76
C GLN A 87 -25.59 8.97 -3.24
N SER A 88 -24.50 9.60 -3.65
CA SER A 88 -24.01 9.54 -5.03
C SER A 88 -23.79 8.09 -5.48
N LYS A 89 -24.47 7.64 -6.53
CA LYS A 89 -24.37 6.26 -7.05
C LYS A 89 -22.98 5.95 -7.60
N THR A 90 -22.36 6.95 -8.22
CA THR A 90 -21.01 6.87 -8.78
C THR A 90 -20.18 8.02 -8.25
N VAL A 91 -18.99 7.71 -7.74
CA VAL A 91 -18.04 8.67 -7.18
C VAL A 91 -16.70 8.49 -7.87
N VAL A 92 -16.13 9.57 -8.39
CA VAL A 92 -14.81 9.58 -9.03
C VAL A 92 -13.85 10.34 -8.10
N LEU A 93 -12.76 9.69 -7.71
CA LEU A 93 -11.74 10.24 -6.82
C LEU A 93 -10.41 10.27 -7.55
N ASP A 94 -9.92 11.46 -7.84
CA ASP A 94 -8.62 11.63 -8.49
C ASP A 94 -7.51 11.84 -7.47
N GLU A 95 -6.62 10.86 -7.36
CA GLU A 95 -5.43 10.87 -6.51
C GLU A 95 -5.73 11.17 -5.02
N PRO A 96 -6.73 10.52 -4.39
CA PRO A 96 -7.33 10.99 -3.14
C PRO A 96 -6.35 11.13 -1.98
N THR A 97 -5.21 10.44 -1.99
CA THR A 97 -4.17 10.52 -0.94
C THR A 97 -2.88 11.22 -1.36
N ALA A 98 -2.83 11.83 -2.54
CA ALA A 98 -1.69 12.65 -2.96
C ALA A 98 -1.44 13.82 -2.01
N GLY A 99 -0.18 13.99 -1.59
CA GLY A 99 0.23 15.05 -0.64
C GLY A 99 -0.23 14.82 0.81
N VAL A 100 -0.82 13.66 1.13
CA VAL A 100 -1.22 13.28 2.48
C VAL A 100 -0.12 12.43 3.12
N ASP A 101 0.17 12.72 4.39
CA ASP A 101 1.11 11.94 5.21
C ASP A 101 0.72 10.45 5.27
N PRO A 102 1.69 9.50 5.18
CA PRO A 102 1.40 8.06 5.17
C PRO A 102 0.50 7.57 6.31
N TYR A 103 0.62 8.15 7.51
CA TYR A 103 -0.21 7.78 8.65
C TYR A 103 -1.68 8.14 8.41
N PHE A 104 -1.93 9.33 7.85
CA PHE A 104 -3.29 9.82 7.62
C PHE A 104 -3.99 9.16 6.42
N ARG A 105 -3.24 8.62 5.44
CA ARG A 105 -3.82 7.90 4.29
C ARG A 105 -4.73 6.75 4.71
N ARG A 106 -4.35 6.00 5.74
CA ARG A 106 -5.16 4.89 6.28
C ARG A 106 -6.54 5.34 6.77
N SER A 107 -6.65 6.56 7.32
CA SER A 107 -7.94 7.14 7.72
C SER A 107 -8.82 7.42 6.50
N ILE A 108 -8.22 7.91 5.41
CA ILE A 108 -8.92 8.15 4.14
C ILE A 108 -9.36 6.83 3.51
N TRP A 109 -8.50 5.81 3.49
CA TRP A 109 -8.83 4.48 2.95
C TRP A 109 -10.01 3.87 3.68
N LYS A 110 -10.00 3.93 5.02
CA LYS A 110 -11.13 3.47 5.84
C LYS A 110 -12.43 4.20 5.51
N LEU A 111 -12.37 5.53 5.35
CA LEU A 111 -13.54 6.33 4.95
C LEU A 111 -14.10 5.88 3.60
N ILE A 112 -13.24 5.66 2.60
CA ILE A 112 -13.66 5.20 1.26
C ILE A 112 -14.31 3.81 1.36
N LEU A 113 -13.70 2.89 2.11
CA LEU A 113 -14.26 1.54 2.31
C LEU A 113 -15.63 1.55 3.02
N GLU A 114 -15.82 2.41 4.01
CA GLU A 114 -17.09 2.54 4.72
C GLU A 114 -18.20 3.18 3.85
N GLN A 115 -17.80 4.02 2.90
CA GLN A 115 -18.73 4.74 2.02
C GLN A 115 -18.94 4.05 0.67
N ARG A 116 -18.16 3.05 0.27
CA ARG A 116 -18.33 2.39 -1.04
C ARG A 116 -19.56 1.49 -1.13
N THR A 117 -20.11 1.03 -0.01
CA THR A 117 -21.22 0.05 -0.01
C THR A 117 -22.42 0.57 -0.79
N GLY A 118 -22.86 -0.18 -1.81
CA GLY A 118 -23.99 0.19 -2.67
C GLY A 118 -23.67 1.30 -3.69
N ARG A 119 -22.39 1.63 -3.89
CA ARG A 119 -21.92 2.68 -4.82
C ARG A 119 -20.80 2.15 -5.72
N THR A 120 -20.63 2.77 -6.87
CA THR A 120 -19.46 2.56 -7.74
C THR A 120 -18.44 3.66 -7.46
N VAL A 121 -17.25 3.29 -6.99
CA VAL A 121 -16.15 4.24 -6.76
C VAL A 121 -15.08 3.99 -7.81
N ILE A 122 -14.74 5.02 -8.58
CA ILE A 122 -13.61 5.02 -9.51
C ILE A 122 -12.52 5.85 -8.87
N LEU A 123 -11.35 5.25 -8.67
CA LEU A 123 -10.21 5.88 -8.00
C LEU A 123 -8.99 5.78 -8.90
N SER A 124 -8.36 6.91 -9.21
CA SER A 124 -7.01 6.96 -9.79
C SER A 124 -6.00 7.17 -8.69
N THR A 125 -4.90 6.41 -8.74
CA THR A 125 -3.78 6.54 -7.82
C THR A 125 -2.49 6.06 -8.48
N HIS A 126 -1.38 6.68 -8.10
CA HIS A 126 -0.03 6.20 -8.38
C HIS A 126 0.54 5.35 -7.24
N PHE A 127 -0.15 5.25 -6.11
CA PHE A 127 0.27 4.39 -4.99
C PHE A 127 -0.29 2.98 -5.17
N MET A 128 0.57 2.01 -5.50
CA MET A 128 0.14 0.63 -5.75
C MET A 128 -0.46 -0.03 -4.50
N ASP A 129 0.03 0.28 -3.30
CA ASP A 129 -0.56 -0.19 -2.05
C ASP A 129 -2.00 0.30 -1.85
N GLU A 130 -2.31 1.52 -2.31
CA GLU A 130 -3.68 2.06 -2.27
C GLU A 130 -4.59 1.29 -3.22
N ALA A 131 -4.11 1.02 -4.44
CA ALA A 131 -4.84 0.23 -5.42
C ALA A 131 -5.08 -1.22 -4.94
N ASP A 132 -4.07 -1.84 -4.30
CA ASP A 132 -4.17 -3.19 -3.75
C ASP A 132 -5.21 -3.26 -2.61
N PHE A 133 -5.19 -2.26 -1.72
CA PHE A 133 -6.05 -2.24 -0.54
C PHE A 133 -7.52 -1.85 -0.85
N LEU A 134 -7.74 -0.89 -1.75
CA LEU A 134 -9.07 -0.36 -2.05
C LEU A 134 -9.74 -1.01 -3.27
N GLY A 135 -8.95 -1.56 -4.20
CA GLY A 135 -9.43 -1.97 -5.52
C GLY A 135 -10.02 -3.37 -5.54
N ASP A 136 -11.33 -3.48 -5.82
CA ASP A 136 -11.93 -4.77 -6.19
C ASP A 136 -11.43 -5.23 -7.58
N ARG A 137 -11.19 -4.27 -8.48
CA ARG A 137 -10.61 -4.45 -9.81
C ARG A 137 -9.67 -3.29 -10.09
N ILE A 138 -8.46 -3.63 -10.54
CA ILE A 138 -7.35 -2.72 -10.79
C ILE A 138 -7.11 -2.69 -12.29
N ALA A 139 -6.87 -1.49 -12.82
CA ALA A 139 -6.53 -1.25 -14.22
C ALA A 139 -5.19 -0.51 -14.25
N ILE A 140 -4.17 -1.12 -14.86
CA ILE A 140 -2.85 -0.51 -15.01
C ILE A 140 -2.82 0.20 -16.35
N ILE A 141 -2.56 1.51 -16.33
CA ILE A 141 -2.49 2.36 -17.51
C ILE A 141 -1.06 2.89 -17.65
N SER A 142 -0.49 2.80 -18.84
CA SER A 142 0.78 3.41 -19.19
C SER A 142 0.76 3.90 -20.64
N ASP A 143 1.41 5.02 -20.92
CA ASP A 143 1.44 5.68 -22.25
C ASP A 143 0.05 5.88 -22.88
N GLY A 144 -0.93 6.22 -22.05
CA GLY A 144 -2.32 6.43 -22.48
C GLY A 144 -3.07 5.16 -22.91
N LYS A 145 -2.50 3.98 -22.65
CA LYS A 145 -3.10 2.68 -22.99
C LYS A 145 -3.34 1.84 -21.73
N LEU A 146 -4.46 1.12 -21.73
CA LEU A 146 -4.73 0.09 -20.72
C LEU A 146 -3.80 -1.11 -20.97
N GLN A 147 -2.88 -1.35 -20.04
CA GLN A 147 -1.89 -2.42 -20.14
C GLN A 147 -2.44 -3.75 -19.62
N CYS A 148 -3.17 -3.73 -18.51
CA CYS A 148 -3.86 -4.91 -17.99
C CYS A 148 -4.97 -4.50 -17.02
N ALA A 149 -5.92 -5.41 -16.77
CA ALA A 149 -6.97 -5.21 -15.78
C ALA A 149 -7.43 -6.52 -15.13
N GLY A 150 -7.71 -6.48 -13.84
CA GLY A 150 -8.20 -7.63 -13.07
C GLY A 150 -8.18 -7.37 -11.57
N SER A 151 -8.52 -8.35 -10.74
CA SER A 151 -8.28 -8.25 -9.30
C SER A 151 -6.77 -8.24 -9.01
N SER A 152 -6.36 -7.73 -7.85
CA SER A 152 -4.96 -7.79 -7.43
C SER A 152 -4.39 -9.21 -7.51
N SER A 153 -5.12 -10.19 -6.96
CA SER A 153 -4.74 -11.61 -7.00
C SER A 153 -4.60 -12.17 -8.42
N PHE A 154 -5.46 -11.75 -9.34
CA PHE A 154 -5.38 -12.16 -10.74
C PHE A 154 -4.13 -11.57 -11.42
N LEU A 155 -3.89 -10.28 -11.22
CA LEU A 155 -2.75 -9.58 -11.81
C LEU A 155 -1.43 -10.14 -11.29
N LYS A 156 -1.31 -10.32 -9.96
CA LYS A 156 -0.17 -10.99 -9.33
C LYS A 156 0.01 -12.38 -9.92
N LYS A 157 -1.01 -13.23 -9.96
CA LYS A 157 -0.87 -14.59 -10.53
C LYS A 157 -0.43 -14.59 -12.01
N ARG A 158 -0.90 -13.63 -12.80
CA ARG A 158 -0.67 -13.61 -14.26
C ARG A 158 0.70 -13.05 -14.65
N PHE A 159 1.19 -12.07 -13.90
CA PHE A 159 2.35 -11.26 -14.26
C PHE A 159 3.46 -11.29 -13.19
N SER A 160 3.21 -11.84 -12.01
CA SER A 160 4.25 -12.01 -10.99
C SER A 160 5.32 -12.97 -11.50
N PRO A 161 6.61 -12.62 -11.34
CA PRO A 161 7.71 -13.51 -11.64
C PRO A 161 7.82 -14.70 -10.65
N GLY A 162 7.12 -14.67 -9.51
CA GLY A 162 7.16 -15.72 -8.50
C GLY A 162 7.06 -15.21 -7.07
N PHE A 163 7.51 -16.02 -6.11
CA PHE A 163 7.65 -15.62 -4.70
C PHE A 163 9.07 -15.16 -4.40
N TYR A 164 9.22 -14.25 -3.44
CA TYR A 164 10.51 -13.90 -2.88
C TYR A 164 10.76 -14.65 -1.57
N LEU A 165 11.80 -15.47 -1.55
CA LEU A 165 12.35 -16.05 -0.34
C LEU A 165 13.45 -15.13 0.19
N THR A 166 13.20 -14.48 1.31
CA THR A 166 14.18 -13.66 2.02
C THR A 166 14.78 -14.47 3.16
N CYS A 167 16.08 -14.73 3.12
CA CYS A 167 16.82 -15.46 4.15
C CYS A 167 17.69 -14.47 4.93
N VAL A 168 17.64 -14.55 6.27
CA VAL A 168 18.50 -13.77 7.16
C VAL A 168 19.58 -14.69 7.73
N ASN A 169 20.84 -14.36 7.47
CA ASN A 169 22.01 -15.14 7.84
C ASN A 169 22.57 -14.75 9.21
N ALA A 170 23.20 -15.71 9.89
CA ALA A 170 23.81 -15.50 11.21
C ALA A 170 25.05 -14.61 11.22
N LEU A 171 25.65 -14.36 10.06
CA LEU A 171 26.77 -13.45 9.87
C LEU A 171 26.47 -12.59 8.63
N PRO A 172 26.91 -11.32 8.61
CA PRO A 172 26.73 -10.47 7.44
C PRO A 172 27.46 -11.05 6.22
N VAL A 173 26.79 -11.00 5.08
CA VAL A 173 27.36 -10.90 3.72
C VAL A 173 28.31 -9.71 3.77
N ILE A 174 29.60 -9.98 3.63
CA ILE A 174 30.61 -8.93 3.60
C ILE A 174 30.84 -8.58 2.13
N GLU A 175 30.37 -7.41 1.73
CA GLU A 175 30.72 -6.83 0.44
C GLU A 175 32.22 -6.52 0.37
N ASN A 176 32.74 -6.53 -0.85
CA ASN A 176 34.15 -6.28 -1.17
C ASN A 176 34.55 -4.83 -0.85
N GLU A 177 34.73 -4.49 0.43
CA GLU A 177 35.46 -3.28 0.83
C GLU A 177 36.83 -3.60 1.44
N ALA A 178 37.79 -2.76 1.04
CA ALA A 178 39.23 -2.93 1.11
C ALA A 178 39.80 -2.95 2.54
N GLU A 179 40.90 -3.70 2.66
CA GLU A 179 41.80 -3.91 3.81
C GLU A 179 41.27 -4.80 4.97
N PRO A 180 41.66 -6.09 5.01
CA PRO A 180 41.27 -7.00 6.08
C PRO A 180 42.22 -6.89 7.28
N SER A 181 41.66 -6.60 8.46
CA SER A 181 42.28 -6.98 9.73
C SER A 181 42.30 -8.52 9.84
N PRO A 182 43.33 -9.16 10.41
CA PRO A 182 43.51 -10.62 10.40
C PRO A 182 42.39 -11.40 11.12
N ILE A 183 41.67 -10.76 12.05
CA ILE A 183 40.51 -11.35 12.76
C ILE A 183 39.27 -11.37 11.84
N CYS A 184 39.15 -10.41 10.93
CA CYS A 184 38.02 -10.26 10.03
C CYS A 184 38.13 -11.17 8.80
N ALA A 185 39.35 -11.57 8.40
CA ALA A 185 39.58 -12.44 7.24
C ALA A 185 39.00 -13.86 7.40
N SER A 186 39.11 -14.45 8.60
CA SER A 186 38.55 -15.78 8.89
C SER A 186 37.01 -15.76 8.95
N GLN A 187 36.45 -14.67 9.47
CA GLN A 187 35.01 -14.42 9.49
C GLN A 187 34.46 -14.17 8.08
N LYS A 188 35.17 -13.39 7.23
CA LYS A 188 34.87 -13.17 5.81
C LYS A 188 34.85 -14.47 5.02
N ALA A 189 35.89 -15.30 5.12
CA ALA A 189 35.95 -16.58 4.41
C ALA A 189 34.86 -17.56 4.85
N SER A 190 34.51 -17.57 6.14
CA SER A 190 33.44 -18.41 6.70
C SER A 190 32.05 -17.95 6.28
N ALA A 191 31.80 -16.63 6.21
CA ALA A 191 30.54 -16.04 5.76
C ALA A 191 30.34 -16.24 4.25
N MET A 192 31.36 -15.98 3.43
CA MET A 192 31.30 -16.17 1.98
C MET A 192 31.02 -17.63 1.61
N LYS A 193 31.70 -18.59 2.26
CA LYS A 193 31.48 -20.03 2.05
C LYS A 193 30.07 -20.50 2.46
N ARG A 194 29.45 -19.86 3.46
CA ARG A 194 28.07 -20.19 3.88
C ARG A 194 27.04 -19.65 2.90
N ASN A 195 27.23 -18.43 2.39
CA ASN A 195 26.37 -17.87 1.36
C ASN A 195 26.40 -18.72 0.09
N ASP A 196 27.59 -19.19 -0.33
CA ASP A 196 27.72 -20.11 -1.46
C ASP A 196 26.99 -21.43 -1.22
N ASN A 197 27.05 -21.99 0.01
CA ASN A 197 26.31 -23.21 0.35
C ASN A 197 24.80 -23.01 0.29
N LEU A 198 24.29 -21.86 0.77
CA LEU A 198 22.86 -21.52 0.70
C LEU A 198 22.41 -21.35 -0.75
N ILE A 199 23.12 -20.53 -1.54
CA ILE A 199 22.80 -20.29 -2.94
C ILE A 199 22.82 -21.61 -3.72
N ARG A 200 23.86 -22.44 -3.51
CA ARG A 200 23.95 -23.75 -4.15
C ARG A 200 22.81 -24.66 -3.74
N PHE A 201 22.47 -24.72 -2.45
CA PHE A 201 21.35 -25.52 -1.95
C PHE A 201 20.03 -25.10 -2.60
N VAL A 202 19.77 -23.79 -2.70
CA VAL A 202 18.56 -23.26 -3.34
C VAL A 202 18.53 -23.63 -4.83
N PHE A 203 19.62 -23.43 -5.57
CA PHE A 203 19.68 -23.77 -6.99
C PHE A 203 19.65 -25.28 -7.29
N GLU A 204 20.13 -26.12 -6.38
CA GLU A 204 20.01 -27.58 -6.49
C GLU A 204 18.55 -28.04 -6.40
N HIS A 205 17.74 -27.43 -5.52
CA HIS A 205 16.33 -27.78 -5.33
C HIS A 205 15.41 -27.03 -6.29
N LEU A 206 15.74 -25.78 -6.62
CA LEU A 206 14.94 -24.84 -7.39
C LEU A 206 15.81 -24.21 -8.50
N PRO A 207 16.07 -24.95 -9.60
CA PRO A 207 17.04 -24.52 -10.62
C PRO A 207 16.63 -23.26 -11.39
N GLN A 208 15.34 -22.92 -11.39
CA GLN A 208 14.80 -21.74 -12.06
C GLN A 208 14.79 -20.50 -11.16
N SER A 209 15.23 -20.63 -9.90
CA SER A 209 15.33 -19.49 -9.00
C SER A 209 16.54 -18.61 -9.35
N SER A 210 16.47 -17.34 -8.95
CA SER A 210 17.56 -16.38 -9.11
C SER A 210 17.77 -15.58 -7.84
N VAL A 211 18.98 -15.05 -7.65
CA VAL A 211 19.26 -14.12 -6.54
C VAL A 211 18.91 -12.72 -7.02
N THR A 212 17.97 -12.07 -6.31
CA THR A 212 17.54 -10.70 -6.63
C THR A 212 18.36 -9.68 -5.83
N GLU A 213 18.60 -9.96 -4.55
CA GLU A 213 19.30 -9.07 -3.62
C GLU A 213 20.19 -9.90 -2.69
N ALA A 214 21.39 -9.42 -2.38
CA ALA A 214 22.27 -10.03 -1.39
C ALA A 214 23.06 -8.92 -0.69
N PHE A 215 22.55 -8.44 0.45
CA PHE A 215 23.12 -7.30 1.18
C PHE A 215 23.08 -7.53 2.68
N GLY A 216 24.15 -7.17 3.39
CA GLY A 216 24.19 -7.26 4.85
C GLY A 216 23.91 -8.69 5.30
N GLN A 217 22.94 -8.95 6.17
CA GLN A 217 22.60 -10.32 6.57
C GLN A 217 21.52 -10.96 5.69
N GLU A 218 21.05 -10.29 4.65
CA GLU A 218 19.87 -10.72 3.91
C GLU A 218 20.23 -11.17 2.49
N ILE A 219 19.73 -12.34 2.10
CA ILE A 219 19.78 -12.83 0.72
C ILE A 219 18.35 -13.12 0.28
N ARG A 220 17.97 -12.54 -0.86
CA ARG A 220 16.64 -12.65 -1.44
C ARG A 220 16.70 -13.41 -2.74
N PHE A 221 15.90 -14.46 -2.83
CA PHE A 221 15.75 -15.29 -4.01
C PHE A 221 14.38 -15.07 -4.63
N LEU A 222 14.32 -14.94 -5.95
CA LEU A 222 13.08 -15.06 -6.71
C LEU A 222 12.86 -16.55 -7.05
N ILE A 223 11.71 -17.07 -6.67
CA ILE A 223 11.33 -18.47 -6.83
C ILE A 223 10.09 -18.56 -7.74
N PRO A 224 10.23 -19.13 -8.96
CA PRO A 224 9.09 -19.34 -9.86
C PRO A 224 8.03 -20.28 -9.27
N THR A 225 6.77 -20.07 -9.64
CA THR A 225 5.60 -20.76 -9.04
C THR A 225 5.08 -21.96 -9.84
N ASP A 226 5.83 -22.42 -10.84
CA ASP A 226 5.36 -23.40 -11.80
C ASP A 226 5.20 -24.82 -11.22
N ASP A 227 5.94 -25.17 -10.16
CA ASP A 227 5.88 -26.49 -9.51
C ASP A 227 5.75 -26.42 -7.98
N LEU A 228 4.51 -26.61 -7.50
CA LEU A 228 4.21 -26.62 -6.07
C LEU A 228 4.79 -27.84 -5.32
N ARG A 229 5.12 -28.94 -6.02
CA ARG A 229 5.65 -30.14 -5.35
C ARG A 229 7.11 -29.95 -4.97
N SER A 230 7.94 -29.50 -5.91
CA SER A 230 9.34 -29.16 -5.62
C SER A 230 9.45 -28.06 -4.56
N LEU A 231 8.53 -27.10 -4.52
CA LEU A 231 8.49 -26.11 -3.44
C LEU A 231 8.23 -26.73 -2.06
N ARG A 232 7.27 -27.66 -1.95
CA ARG A 232 7.03 -28.36 -0.68
C ARG A 232 8.29 -29.12 -0.25
N ASP A 233 8.86 -29.91 -1.15
CA ASP A 233 10.01 -30.77 -0.83
C ASP A 233 11.23 -29.90 -0.46
N PHE A 234 11.43 -28.78 -1.16
CA PHE A 234 12.42 -27.77 -0.81
C PHE A 234 12.24 -27.26 0.63
N PHE A 235 11.05 -26.81 1.03
CA PHE A 235 10.86 -26.23 2.36
C PHE A 235 11.05 -27.26 3.49
N VAL A 236 10.62 -28.52 3.27
CA VAL A 236 10.88 -29.61 4.22
C VAL A 236 12.37 -29.81 4.44
N ASP A 237 13.13 -29.87 3.35
CA ASP A 237 14.58 -30.04 3.41
C ASP A 237 15.29 -28.80 3.95
N PHE A 238 14.83 -27.61 3.57
CA PHE A 238 15.37 -26.32 3.98
C PHE A 238 15.25 -26.12 5.49
N ASP A 239 14.06 -26.37 6.06
CA ASP A 239 13.80 -26.28 7.50
C ASP A 239 14.73 -27.19 8.31
N SER A 240 15.00 -28.40 7.80
CA SER A 240 15.90 -29.36 8.45
C SER A 240 17.38 -28.92 8.42
N LYS A 241 17.76 -28.05 7.47
CA LYS A 241 19.14 -27.67 7.17
C LYS A 241 19.46 -26.20 7.49
N LEU A 242 18.52 -25.39 7.97
CA LEU A 242 18.71 -23.94 8.25
C LEU A 242 20.03 -23.62 8.97
N ARG A 243 20.31 -24.32 10.10
CA ARG A 243 21.54 -24.12 10.88
C ARG A 243 22.82 -24.44 10.10
N GLN A 244 22.77 -25.45 9.24
CA GLN A 244 23.91 -25.87 8.42
C GLN A 244 24.15 -24.87 7.29
N LEU A 245 23.08 -24.30 6.75
CA LEU A 245 23.09 -23.26 5.73
C LEU A 245 23.42 -21.87 6.30
N GLY A 246 23.45 -21.71 7.62
CA GLY A 246 23.76 -20.45 8.28
C GLY A 246 22.60 -19.45 8.31
N VAL A 247 21.37 -19.92 8.07
CA VAL A 247 20.14 -19.12 8.07
C VAL A 247 19.56 -19.11 9.49
N ILE A 248 19.29 -17.92 10.03
CA ILE A 248 18.59 -17.72 11.30
C ILE A 248 17.08 -17.85 11.09
N THR A 249 16.56 -17.13 10.10
CA THR A 249 15.14 -17.06 9.77
C THR A 249 14.97 -16.81 8.29
N TYR A 250 13.79 -17.13 7.76
CA TYR A 250 13.41 -16.79 6.42
C TYR A 250 11.95 -16.33 6.37
N GLY A 251 11.62 -15.58 5.32
CA GLY A 251 10.26 -15.16 5.00
C GLY A 251 9.95 -15.41 3.54
N LEU A 252 8.71 -15.76 3.25
CA LEU A 252 8.18 -15.87 1.90
C LEU A 252 7.23 -14.69 1.65
N SER A 253 7.41 -13.98 0.54
CA SER A 253 6.56 -12.86 0.15
C SER A 253 6.14 -12.98 -1.31
N GLU A 254 4.94 -12.49 -1.63
CA GLU A 254 4.45 -12.36 -3.01
C GLU A 254 5.05 -11.13 -3.69
N SER A 255 5.05 -11.11 -5.01
CA SER A 255 5.33 -9.89 -5.77
C SER A 255 4.35 -8.78 -5.45
N SER A 256 4.87 -7.56 -5.41
CA SER A 256 4.05 -6.36 -5.25
C SER A 256 3.31 -6.02 -6.55
N LEU A 257 2.28 -5.18 -6.46
CA LEU A 257 1.65 -4.62 -7.67
C LEU A 257 2.60 -3.69 -8.43
N GLU A 258 3.61 -3.12 -7.78
CA GLU A 258 4.65 -2.31 -8.44
C GLU A 258 5.45 -3.16 -9.41
N GLU A 259 5.91 -4.34 -8.97
CA GLU A 259 6.63 -5.28 -9.83
C GLU A 259 5.75 -5.80 -10.97
N VAL A 260 4.47 -6.07 -10.69
CA VAL A 260 3.50 -6.44 -11.73
C VAL A 260 3.31 -5.32 -12.75
N ALA A 261 3.21 -4.07 -12.31
CA ALA A 261 3.10 -2.91 -13.19
C ALA A 261 4.36 -2.78 -14.07
N SER A 262 5.55 -2.91 -13.48
CA SER A 262 6.82 -2.91 -14.21
C SER A 262 6.92 -4.06 -15.22
N ALA A 263 6.51 -5.28 -14.83
CA ALA A 263 6.50 -6.44 -15.71
C ALA A 263 5.50 -6.26 -16.87
N CYS A 264 4.33 -5.68 -16.61
CA CYS A 264 3.36 -5.36 -17.66
C CYS A 264 3.94 -4.34 -18.65
N TYR A 265 4.63 -3.32 -18.16
CA TYR A 265 5.28 -2.32 -19.00
C TYR A 265 6.38 -2.93 -19.90
N LEU A 266 7.23 -3.80 -19.36
CA LEU A 266 8.31 -4.45 -20.11
C LEU A 266 7.81 -5.50 -21.11
N ASN A 267 6.75 -6.23 -20.77
CA ASN A 267 6.22 -7.32 -21.61
C ASN A 267 5.18 -6.85 -22.65
N CYS A 268 4.64 -5.63 -22.54
CA CYS A 268 3.71 -5.07 -23.52
C CYS A 268 4.45 -4.46 -24.72
N SER A 269 5.06 -5.34 -25.53
CA SER A 269 5.34 -5.09 -26.96
C SER A 269 4.21 -5.68 -27.82
N PRO A 270 3.87 -5.13 -29.00
CA PRO A 270 2.48 -4.94 -29.45
C PRO A 270 1.85 -6.17 -30.15
N SER A 271 1.80 -7.33 -29.50
CA SER A 271 1.24 -8.55 -30.13
C SER A 271 0.29 -9.38 -29.27
N VAL A 272 0.08 -9.06 -27.99
CA VAL A 272 -0.80 -9.89 -27.14
C VAL A 272 -2.24 -9.39 -27.26
N ILE A 273 -2.93 -9.94 -28.25
CA ILE A 273 -4.37 -9.82 -28.45
C ILE A 273 -5.06 -10.47 -27.24
N TRP A 274 -5.86 -9.68 -26.54
CA TRP A 274 -6.76 -10.14 -25.48
C TRP A 274 -7.89 -10.95 -26.14
N THR A 275 -7.84 -12.28 -26.00
CA THR A 275 -9.01 -13.16 -26.19
C THR A 275 -9.56 -13.60 -24.85
#